data_AF-A0A1J1LD15-F1
#
_entry.id   AF-A0A1J1LD15-F1
#
_cell.length_a   1.000
_cell.length_b   1.000
_cell.length_c   1.000
_cell.angle_alpha   90.00
_cell.angle_beta   90.00
_cell.angle_gamma   90.00
#
_symmetry.space_group_name_H-M   'P 1'
#
loop_
_entity.id
_entity.type
_entity.pdbx_description
1 polymer ?
#
loop_
_entity_poly.entity_id
_entity_poly.type
_entity_poly.pdbx_seq_one_letter_code
_entity_poly.pdbx_strand_id
1 'polypeptide(L)'
;MSKVRINKQYNLLCCIKFPESSYYQEIRIVNPQNFSKDFLITFDRVLNLTEIDPDLDEEEEDEILNPSNYAISQSVEKLTQLYQKLNQSFPRGFSSLESRGGVDLIWSNQDFDKEVWVKIPFNSQLEESVYYRKGNDSELIKNPSLEKVSDLLFWLSNQQPII
;
A
#
# COMPACT_ATOMS: atom_id res chain seq x y z
N MET A 1 -6.82 11.31 -17.98
CA MET A 1 -7.89 10.94 -17.01
C MET A 1 -7.98 9.43 -16.84
N SER A 2 -7.37 8.89 -15.79
CA SER A 2 -7.59 7.53 -15.29
C SER A 2 -9.00 7.45 -14.69
N LYS A 3 -9.76 6.38 -14.95
CA LYS A 3 -11.06 6.15 -14.29
C LYS A 3 -10.97 4.86 -13.49
N VAL A 4 -10.84 4.98 -12.17
CA VAL A 4 -11.01 3.86 -11.25
C VAL A 4 -12.52 3.66 -11.08
N ARG A 5 -13.05 2.55 -11.59
CA ARG A 5 -14.46 2.17 -11.34
C ARG A 5 -14.49 1.10 -10.26
N ILE A 6 -14.81 1.52 -9.04
CA ILE A 6 -15.08 0.61 -7.92
C ILE A 6 -16.54 0.19 -8.01
N ASN A 7 -16.80 -1.06 -8.40
CA ASN A 7 -18.15 -1.60 -8.38
C ASN A 7 -18.51 -1.98 -6.94
N LYS A 8 -19.32 -1.16 -6.25
CA LYS A 8 -19.73 -1.35 -4.84
C LYS A 8 -20.68 -2.54 -4.59
N GLN A 9 -20.81 -3.48 -5.53
CA GLN A 9 -21.62 -4.68 -5.37
C GLN A 9 -20.74 -5.94 -5.44
N TYR A 10 -20.32 -6.37 -4.25
CA TYR A 10 -20.01 -7.76 -3.89
C TYR A 10 -19.16 -8.54 -4.90
N ASN A 11 -17.99 -8.01 -5.22
CA ASN A 11 -16.75 -8.66 -5.67
C ASN A 11 -15.79 -7.50 -5.91
N LEU A 12 -14.71 -7.38 -5.13
CA LEU A 12 -13.70 -6.34 -5.35
C LEU A 12 -12.88 -6.72 -6.60
N LEU A 13 -13.49 -6.62 -7.79
CA LEU A 13 -12.72 -6.43 -9.02
C LEU A 13 -12.23 -4.99 -8.99
N CYS A 14 -11.02 -4.77 -8.47
CA CYS A 14 -10.34 -3.50 -8.69
C CYS A 14 -9.73 -3.56 -10.10
N CYS A 15 -10.46 -3.05 -11.09
CA CYS A 15 -9.91 -2.80 -12.41
C CYS A 15 -9.26 -1.43 -12.39
N ILE A 16 -7.94 -1.38 -12.21
CA ILE A 16 -7.19 -0.14 -12.33
C ILE A 16 -6.94 0.08 -13.83
N LYS A 17 -7.64 1.05 -14.42
CA LYS A 17 -7.45 1.42 -15.82
C LYS A 17 -6.40 2.53 -15.91
N PHE A 18 -5.23 2.18 -16.43
CA PHE A 18 -4.16 3.13 -16.68
C PHE A 18 -4.36 3.83 -18.04
N PRO A 19 -4.22 5.17 -18.12
CA PRO A 19 -4.57 5.94 -19.32
C PRO A 19 -3.62 5.71 -20.50
N GLU A 20 -2.41 5.19 -20.26
CA GLU A 20 -1.38 5.00 -21.29
C GLU A 20 -1.13 3.54 -21.70
N SER A 21 -1.87 2.59 -21.13
CA SER A 21 -1.68 1.17 -21.40
C SER A 21 -2.98 0.51 -21.87
N SER A 22 -2.89 -0.25 -22.97
CA SER A 22 -3.98 -1.12 -23.43
C SER A 22 -4.20 -2.34 -22.52
N TYR A 23 -3.36 -2.52 -21.49
CA TYR A 23 -3.45 -3.60 -20.52
C TYR A 23 -4.28 -3.18 -19.29
N TYR A 24 -5.36 -3.93 -19.05
CA TYR A 24 -6.02 -4.00 -17.76
C TYR A 24 -5.27 -5.00 -16.88
N GLN A 25 -4.87 -4.62 -15.67
CA GLN A 25 -4.56 -5.60 -14.64
C GLN A 25 -5.86 -5.90 -13.89
N GLU A 26 -6.46 -7.06 -14.16
CA GLU A 26 -7.52 -7.60 -13.32
C GLU A 26 -6.90 -8.17 -12.04
N ILE A 27 -6.95 -7.42 -10.95
CA ILE A 27 -6.64 -7.98 -9.64
C ILE A 27 -7.90 -8.71 -9.16
N ARG A 28 -7.92 -10.04 -9.35
CA ARG A 28 -9.01 -10.90 -8.90
C ARG A 28 -8.90 -11.11 -7.40
N ILE A 29 -9.62 -10.31 -6.64
CA ILE A 29 -9.77 -10.48 -5.21
C ILE A 29 -10.93 -11.46 -4.98
N VAL A 30 -10.60 -12.73 -4.70
CA VAL A 30 -11.59 -13.80 -4.49
C VAL A 30 -12.11 -13.73 -3.06
N ASN A 31 -13.43 -13.49 -2.93
CA ASN A 31 -14.25 -13.62 -1.72
C ASN A 31 -14.11 -12.51 -0.64
N PRO A 32 -14.73 -11.33 -0.86
CA PRO A 32 -14.60 -10.17 0.04
C PRO A 32 -15.27 -10.26 1.40
N GLN A 33 -16.12 -11.27 1.62
CA GLN A 33 -16.86 -11.48 2.87
C GLN A 33 -15.95 -11.93 4.04
N ASN A 34 -14.69 -12.27 3.78
CA ASN A 34 -13.72 -12.68 4.79
C ASN A 34 -12.59 -11.68 5.01
N PHE A 35 -12.65 -10.46 4.43
CA PHE A 35 -11.60 -9.47 4.66
C PHE A 35 -11.65 -8.91 6.08
N SER A 36 -10.48 -8.86 6.74
CA SER A 36 -10.37 -8.12 7.99
C SER A 36 -10.69 -6.64 7.74
N LYS A 37 -11.34 -6.01 8.72
CA LYS A 37 -11.65 -4.57 8.66
C LYS A 37 -10.38 -3.73 8.47
N ASP A 38 -9.28 -4.16 9.07
CA ASP A 38 -8.00 -3.45 9.02
C ASP A 38 -7.34 -3.52 7.64
N PHE A 39 -7.45 -4.64 6.95
CA PHE A 39 -7.05 -4.74 5.54
C PHE A 39 -7.88 -3.79 4.68
N LEU A 40 -9.21 -3.82 4.79
CA LEU A 40 -10.09 -2.98 3.99
C LEU A 40 -9.79 -1.48 4.17
N ILE A 41 -9.54 -1.04 5.41
CA ILE A 41 -9.16 0.35 5.70
C ILE A 41 -7.82 0.70 5.05
N THR A 42 -6.82 -0.19 5.16
CA THR A 42 -5.49 0.04 4.57
C THR A 42 -5.56 0.12 3.05
N PHE A 43 -6.35 -0.77 2.46
CA PHE A 43 -6.59 -0.84 1.02
C PHE A 43 -7.31 0.41 0.49
N ASP A 44 -8.37 0.85 1.16
CA ASP A 44 -9.13 2.05 0.82
C ASP A 44 -8.23 3.30 0.82
N ARG A 45 -7.35 3.42 1.82
CA ARG A 45 -6.38 4.53 1.91
C ARG A 45 -5.44 4.60 0.71
N VAL A 46 -4.97 3.46 0.19
CA VAL A 46 -4.14 3.43 -1.02
C VAL A 46 -4.93 3.92 -2.22
N LEU A 47 -6.21 3.54 -2.34
CA LEU A 47 -7.05 4.01 -3.43
C LEU A 47 -7.34 5.50 -3.34
N ASN A 48 -7.53 6.03 -2.13
CA ASN A 48 -7.78 7.45 -1.90
C ASN A 48 -6.57 8.33 -2.28
N LEU A 49 -5.35 7.77 -2.38
CA LEU A 49 -4.21 8.50 -2.94
C LEU A 49 -4.39 8.86 -4.42
N THR A 50 -5.33 8.22 -5.12
CA THR A 50 -5.62 8.48 -6.54
C THR A 50 -6.77 9.45 -6.77
N GLU A 51 -7.45 9.87 -5.70
CA GLU A 51 -8.55 10.83 -5.78
C GLU A 51 -7.95 12.25 -5.79
N ILE A 52 -8.05 12.92 -6.94
CA ILE A 52 -7.72 14.34 -7.07
C ILE A 52 -8.86 15.13 -6.43
N ASP A 53 -8.54 16.09 -5.55
CA ASP A 53 -9.53 16.99 -4.98
C ASP A 53 -10.12 17.87 -6.12
N PRO A 54 -11.43 17.74 -6.41
CA PRO A 54 -12.06 18.45 -7.53
C PRO A 54 -12.15 19.96 -7.32
N ASP A 55 -11.85 20.46 -6.12
CA ASP A 55 -11.88 21.88 -5.78
C ASP A 55 -10.51 22.58 -5.95
N LEU A 56 -9.50 21.87 -6.47
CA LEU A 56 -8.20 22.46 -6.82
C LEU A 56 -8.31 23.18 -8.16
N ASP A 57 -8.07 24.50 -8.15
CA ASP A 57 -8.10 25.35 -9.33
C ASP A 57 -7.05 24.87 -10.37
N GLU A 58 -7.34 25.02 -11.67
CA GLU A 58 -6.45 24.60 -12.79
C GLU A 58 -5.03 25.21 -12.70
N GLU A 59 -4.82 26.27 -11.91
CA GLU A 59 -3.51 26.88 -11.64
C GLU A 59 -2.73 26.22 -10.50
N GLU A 60 -3.38 25.42 -9.64
CA GLU A 60 -2.77 24.62 -8.56
C GLU A 60 -2.52 23.16 -8.98
N GLU A 61 -3.03 22.73 -10.15
CA GLU A 61 -2.82 21.37 -10.69
C GLU A 61 -1.34 21.03 -10.94
N ASP A 62 -0.49 22.03 -11.20
CA ASP A 62 0.94 21.84 -11.48
C ASP A 62 1.77 21.47 -10.23
N GLU A 63 1.24 21.66 -9.01
CA GLU A 63 1.93 21.32 -7.75
C GLU A 63 1.43 20.03 -7.09
N ILE A 64 0.34 19.43 -7.60
CA ILE A 64 -0.23 18.20 -7.03
C ILE A 64 0.57 17.00 -7.52
N LEU A 65 1.50 16.57 -6.70
CA LEU A 65 2.15 15.29 -6.90
C LEU A 65 1.09 14.17 -6.81
N ASN A 66 1.04 13.33 -7.84
CA ASN A 66 0.17 12.16 -7.90
C ASN A 66 1.00 10.88 -7.81
N PRO A 67 0.48 9.80 -7.19
CA PRO A 67 1.18 8.52 -7.20
C PRO A 67 1.22 7.98 -8.63
N SER A 68 2.31 7.33 -8.99
CA SER A 68 2.41 6.71 -10.30
C SER A 68 1.48 5.51 -10.39
N ASN A 69 1.03 5.25 -11.62
CA ASN A 69 0.26 4.05 -11.95
C ASN A 69 0.96 2.76 -11.51
N TYR A 70 2.29 2.72 -11.66
CA TYR A 70 3.11 1.60 -11.22
C TYR A 70 3.07 1.45 -9.70
N ALA A 71 3.27 2.54 -8.94
CA ALA A 71 3.29 2.50 -7.48
C ALA A 71 1.94 2.04 -6.92
N ILE A 72 0.82 2.52 -7.48
CA ILE A 72 -0.52 2.08 -7.07
C ILE A 72 -0.76 0.60 -7.37
N SER A 73 -0.46 0.14 -8.59
CA SER A 73 -0.59 -1.28 -8.95
C SER A 73 0.19 -2.18 -7.98
N GLN A 74 1.47 -1.84 -7.75
CA GLN A 74 2.33 -2.60 -6.86
C GLN A 74 1.88 -2.54 -5.40
N SER A 75 1.34 -1.40 -4.94
CA SER A 75 0.78 -1.27 -3.59
C SER A 75 -0.42 -2.19 -3.38
N VAL A 76 -1.35 -2.20 -4.34
CA VAL A 76 -2.56 -3.04 -4.28
C VAL A 76 -2.18 -4.52 -4.34
N GLU A 77 -1.25 -4.90 -5.21
CA GLU A 77 -0.73 -6.26 -5.30
C GLU A 77 -0.06 -6.68 -3.98
N LYS A 78 0.84 -5.86 -3.45
CA LYS A 78 1.56 -6.12 -2.19
C LYS A 78 0.61 -6.30 -1.02
N LEU A 79 -0.35 -5.38 -0.84
CA LEU A 79 -1.35 -5.48 0.23
C LEU A 79 -2.16 -6.77 0.14
N THR A 80 -2.56 -7.16 -1.08
CA THR A 80 -3.30 -8.40 -1.30
C THR A 80 -2.47 -9.63 -0.93
N GLN A 81 -1.21 -9.68 -1.34
CA GLN A 81 -0.29 -10.77 -1.02
C GLN A 81 0.00 -10.87 0.50
N LEU A 82 0.23 -9.74 1.15
CA LEU A 82 0.43 -9.68 2.61
C LEU A 82 -0.82 -10.11 3.36
N TYR A 83 -2.00 -9.71 2.89
CA TYR A 83 -3.27 -10.16 3.46
C TYR A 83 -3.46 -11.67 3.32
N GLN A 84 -3.11 -12.26 2.17
CA GLN A 84 -3.19 -13.71 2.00
C GLN A 84 -2.31 -14.47 3.00
N LYS A 85 -1.16 -13.89 3.39
CA LYS A 85 -0.27 -14.49 4.40
C LYS A 85 -0.75 -14.28 5.84
N LEU A 86 -1.20 -13.07 6.17
CA LEU A 86 -1.53 -12.68 7.55
C LEU A 86 -3.00 -12.93 7.92
N ASN A 87 -3.89 -12.94 6.92
CA ASN A 87 -5.34 -13.09 7.04
C ASN A 87 -5.91 -12.18 8.14
N GLN A 88 -6.56 -12.73 9.17
CA GLN A 88 -7.19 -11.96 10.24
C GLN A 88 -6.19 -11.24 11.14
N SER A 89 -4.91 -11.63 11.10
CA SER A 89 -3.82 -10.97 11.84
C SER A 89 -3.22 -9.78 11.08
N PHE A 90 -3.77 -9.42 9.92
CA PHE A 90 -3.28 -8.29 9.14
C PHE A 90 -3.46 -6.97 9.92
N PRO A 91 -2.38 -6.25 10.25
CA PRO A 91 -2.46 -5.02 11.03
C PRO A 91 -2.98 -3.85 10.17
N ARG A 92 -3.67 -2.91 10.82
CA ARG A 92 -4.09 -1.67 10.16
C ARG A 92 -2.88 -0.84 9.78
N GLY A 93 -2.78 -0.49 8.50
CA GLY A 93 -1.76 0.41 7.95
C GLY A 93 -2.35 1.72 7.45
N PHE A 94 -1.45 2.60 7.06
CA PHE A 94 -1.68 3.88 6.41
C PHE A 94 -0.91 3.89 5.10
N SER A 95 -1.26 4.80 4.21
CA SER A 95 -0.52 5.04 2.98
C SER A 95 -0.27 6.52 2.80
N SER A 96 0.90 6.87 2.29
CA SER A 96 1.25 8.24 1.94
C SER A 96 1.95 8.29 0.59
N LEU A 97 1.87 9.47 -0.03
CA LEU A 97 2.57 9.76 -1.26
C LEU A 97 4.04 10.07 -0.99
N GLU A 98 4.93 9.41 -1.72
CA GLU A 98 6.36 9.74 -1.73
C GLU A 98 6.63 10.85 -2.77
N SER A 99 7.61 11.71 -2.48
CA SER A 99 7.94 12.94 -3.24
C SER A 99 8.21 12.78 -4.74
N ARG A 100 8.44 11.57 -5.24
CA ARG A 100 8.67 11.27 -6.67
C ARG A 100 7.51 10.50 -7.30
N GLY A 101 6.36 10.44 -6.65
CA GLY A 101 5.19 9.69 -7.08
C GLY A 101 5.22 8.21 -6.67
N GLY A 102 6.07 7.84 -5.70
CA GLY A 102 6.01 6.53 -5.05
C GLY A 102 4.89 6.45 -4.01
N VAL A 103 4.73 5.28 -3.39
CA VAL A 103 3.77 5.06 -2.30
C VAL A 103 4.51 4.46 -1.12
N ASP A 104 4.33 5.05 0.06
CA ASP A 104 4.77 4.46 1.31
C ASP A 104 3.58 3.80 1.99
N LEU A 105 3.70 2.52 2.32
CA LEU A 105 2.75 1.78 3.17
C LEU A 105 3.32 1.70 4.58
N ILE A 106 2.59 2.25 5.55
CA ILE A 106 3.11 2.52 6.90
C ILE A 106 2.27 1.77 7.93
N TRP A 107 2.93 1.03 8.81
CA TRP A 107 2.32 0.43 10.00
C TRP A 107 3.09 0.84 11.24
N SER A 108 2.37 1.28 12.26
CA SER A 108 2.94 1.74 13.53
C SER A 108 2.20 1.10 14.69
N ASN A 109 2.94 0.70 15.73
CA ASN A 109 2.39 0.26 16.99
C ASN A 109 3.03 1.05 18.13
N GLN A 110 2.27 1.98 18.69
CA GLN A 110 2.74 2.90 19.74
C GLN A 110 2.99 2.17 21.06
N ASP A 111 2.22 1.12 21.38
CA ASP A 111 2.37 0.37 22.63
C ASP A 111 3.74 -0.31 22.73
N PHE A 112 4.33 -0.67 21.58
CA PHE A 112 5.66 -1.29 21.49
C PHE A 112 6.73 -0.36 20.93
N ASP A 113 6.38 0.89 20.61
CA ASP A 113 7.22 1.85 19.87
C ASP A 113 7.90 1.21 18.65
N LYS A 114 7.08 0.56 17.81
CA LYS A 114 7.50 -0.14 16.59
C LYS A 114 6.88 0.48 15.36
N GLU A 115 7.60 0.39 14.25
CA GLU A 115 7.17 0.92 12.98
C GLU A 115 7.75 0.12 11.81
N VAL A 116 6.96 -0.06 10.74
CA VAL A 116 7.34 -0.74 9.49
C VAL A 116 6.80 0.07 8.32
N TRP A 117 7.69 0.47 7.40
CA TRP A 117 7.37 1.24 6.20
C TRP A 117 7.82 0.45 4.98
N VAL A 118 6.89 0.08 4.11
CA VAL A 118 7.20 -0.49 2.79
C VAL A 118 7.15 0.63 1.77
N LYS A 119 8.30 0.95 1.17
CA LYS A 119 8.45 2.01 0.19
C LYS A 119 8.39 1.43 -1.21
N ILE A 120 7.34 1.75 -1.94
CA ILE A 120 7.08 1.28 -3.29
C ILE A 120 7.45 2.41 -4.26
N PRO A 121 8.43 2.19 -5.15
CA PRO A 121 8.93 3.24 -6.01
C PRO A 121 7.92 3.60 -7.10
N PHE A 122 8.12 4.77 -7.71
CA PHE A 122 7.26 5.26 -8.79
C PHE A 122 7.46 4.54 -10.14
N ASN A 123 8.50 3.72 -10.31
CA ASN A 123 8.72 2.93 -11.53
C ASN A 123 9.48 1.62 -11.26
N SER A 124 9.48 0.72 -12.23
CA SER A 124 10.05 -0.62 -12.15
C SER A 124 11.58 -0.72 -12.23
N GLN A 125 12.28 0.40 -12.48
CA GLN A 125 13.75 0.43 -12.51
C GLN A 125 14.35 0.61 -11.12
N LEU A 126 13.52 1.00 -10.14
CA LEU A 126 13.90 1.15 -8.75
C LEU A 126 13.38 -0.04 -7.94
N GLU A 127 14.12 -0.38 -6.88
CA GLU A 127 13.76 -1.47 -5.99
C GLU A 127 12.85 -0.99 -4.86
N GLU A 128 11.87 -1.82 -4.49
CA GLU A 128 11.15 -1.68 -3.23
C GLU A 128 12.13 -1.73 -2.06
N SER A 129 11.79 -1.05 -0.96
CA SER A 129 12.52 -1.21 0.29
C SER A 129 11.57 -1.28 1.49
N VAL A 130 12.01 -1.92 2.57
CA VAL A 130 11.31 -1.87 3.85
C VAL A 130 12.21 -1.24 4.89
N TYR A 131 11.72 -0.19 5.53
CA TYR A 131 12.29 0.42 6.71
C TYR A 131 11.54 -0.10 7.94
N TYR A 132 12.23 -0.40 9.02
CA TYR A 132 11.58 -0.68 10.30
C TYR A 132 12.35 -0.06 11.45
N ARG A 133 11.63 0.24 12.54
CA ARG A 133 12.16 0.91 13.72
C ARG A 133 11.59 0.30 14.99
N LYS A 134 12.42 0.22 16.04
CA LYS A 134 12.00 -0.01 17.43
C LYS A 134 12.77 0.94 18.35
N GLY A 135 12.10 1.86 19.02
CA GLY A 135 12.81 2.87 19.80
C GLY A 135 13.75 3.69 18.92
N ASN A 136 15.03 3.71 19.28
CA ASN A 136 16.08 4.41 18.54
C ASN A 136 16.77 3.52 17.49
N ASP A 137 16.48 2.22 17.47
CA ASP A 137 17.09 1.29 16.53
C ASP A 137 16.26 1.26 15.25
N SER A 138 16.93 1.33 14.10
CA SER A 138 16.25 1.29 12.80
C SER A 138 17.11 0.61 11.74
N GLU A 139 16.44 -0.04 10.79
CA GLU A 139 17.10 -0.72 9.68
C GLU A 139 16.33 -0.49 8.36
N LEU A 140 17.08 -0.59 7.25
CA LEU A 140 16.56 -0.51 5.90
C LEU A 140 16.99 -1.75 5.12
N ILE A 141 16.01 -2.49 4.61
CA ILE A 141 16.23 -3.64 3.74
C ILE A 141 15.81 -3.25 2.32
N LYS A 142 16.73 -3.36 1.37
CA LYS A 142 16.44 -3.20 -0.06
C LYS A 142 15.94 -4.51 -0.65
N ASN A 143 15.01 -4.42 -1.59
CA ASN A 143 14.38 -5.53 -2.28
C ASN A 143 13.95 -6.67 -1.33
N PRO A 144 13.10 -6.36 -0.32
CA PRO A 144 12.70 -7.35 0.67
C PRO A 144 11.84 -8.46 0.03
N SER A 145 11.99 -9.70 0.50
CA SER A 145 11.04 -10.75 0.17
C SER A 145 9.68 -10.47 0.81
N LEU A 146 8.62 -11.01 0.21
CA LEU A 146 7.27 -10.94 0.77
C LEU A 146 7.21 -11.56 2.18
N GLU A 147 7.95 -12.64 2.40
CA GLU A 147 8.12 -13.28 3.71
C GLU A 147 8.69 -12.31 4.74
N LYS A 148 9.77 -11.60 4.40
CA LYS A 148 10.39 -10.67 5.36
C LYS A 148 9.44 -9.54 5.75
N VAL A 149 8.69 -8.99 4.80
CA VAL A 149 7.68 -7.96 5.10
C VAL A 149 6.57 -8.53 5.99
N SER A 150 6.08 -9.73 5.70
CA SER A 150 5.08 -10.42 6.54
C SER A 150 5.58 -10.67 7.96
N ASP A 151 6.83 -11.11 8.12
CA ASP A 151 7.45 -11.35 9.43
C ASP A 151 7.60 -10.05 10.23
N LEU A 152 7.97 -8.94 9.57
CA LEU A 152 8.04 -7.62 10.19
C LEU A 152 6.65 -7.13 10.64
N LEU A 153 5.61 -7.35 9.84
CA LEU A 153 4.23 -7.01 10.23
C LEU A 153 3.70 -7.88 11.37
N PHE A 154 4.09 -9.15 11.43
CA PHE A 154 3.77 -10.01 12.57
C PHE A 154 4.53 -9.54 13.84
N TRP A 155 5.80 -9.19 13.69
CA TRP A 155 6.64 -8.64 14.76
C TRP A 155 6.10 -7.31 15.30
N LEU A 156 5.52 -6.46 14.45
CA LEU A 156 4.89 -5.19 14.85
C LEU A 156 3.80 -5.39 15.92
N SER A 157 3.08 -6.50 15.86
CA SER A 157 1.95 -6.80 16.73
C SER A 157 2.33 -7.51 18.04
N ASN A 158 3.59 -7.91 18.20
CA ASN A 158 4.04 -8.76 19.32
C ASN A 158 5.21 -8.15 20.09
N GLN A 159 5.45 -8.58 21.33
CA GLN A 159 6.61 -8.13 22.13
C GLN A 159 7.95 -8.77 21.75
N GLN A 160 7.97 -9.65 20.74
CA GLN A 160 9.15 -10.42 20.39
C GLN A 160 10.32 -9.53 19.90
N PRO A 161 11.58 -9.97 20.14
CA PRO A 161 12.74 -9.40 19.46
C PRO A 161 12.64 -9.66 17.94
N ILE A 162 13.39 -8.87 17.16
CA ILE A 162 13.43 -9.04 15.69
C ILE A 162 14.13 -10.37 15.37
N ILE A 163 13.54 -11.15 14.47
CA ILE A 163 14.08 -12.41 13.91
C ILE A 163 14.94 -12.10 12.69
#